data_AF-A0A7W7SRQ6-F1
#
_entry.id   AF-A0A7W7SRQ6-F1
#
_cell.length_a   1.000
_cell.length_b   1.000
_cell.length_c   1.000
_cell.angle_alpha   90.00
_cell.angle_beta   90.00
_cell.angle_gamma   90.00
#
_symmetry.space_group_name_H-M   'P 1'
#
loop_
_entity.id
_entity.type
_entity.pdbx_description
1 polymer ?
#
loop_
_entity_poly.entity_id
_entity_poly.type
_entity_poly.pdbx_seq_one_letter_code
_entity_poly.pdbx_strand_id
1 'polypeptide(L)'
;MTESISRIGTWAVLLPTGRYEAERLFHHDTLELTGVEADRCPAPGDQVLVVVEEEQPLVVALGRVTQAPGGVTDPDDPQAGEVEETPLVVTYTQRAFDEPVPADQLALVGPVTPIDAVTYRELAARIGPALDRRAWLVSLDLPIEAATPAEAVRLFWSYVMELGPRELPTFVSPVGNELAMQAFVLGVEANQDPEEDD
;
A
#
# COMPACT_ATOMS: atom_id res chain seq x y z
N MET A 1 -16.97 8.79 36.78
CA MET A 1 -16.60 9.06 35.38
C MET A 1 -15.46 8.10 35.07
N THR A 2 -15.79 6.89 34.62
CA THR A 2 -14.81 5.85 34.35
C THR A 2 -14.52 5.94 32.87
N GLU A 3 -13.35 6.46 32.50
CA GLU A 3 -12.82 6.32 31.15
C GLU A 3 -12.79 4.81 30.85
N SER A 4 -13.72 4.36 29.99
CA SER A 4 -13.55 3.09 29.30
C SER A 4 -12.28 3.25 28.46
N ILE A 5 -11.16 2.74 28.98
CA ILE A 5 -9.98 2.46 28.16
C ILE A 5 -10.47 1.44 27.12
N SER A 6 -10.90 1.93 25.96
CA SER A 6 -11.21 1.07 24.82
C SER A 6 -9.95 0.26 24.57
N ARG A 7 -10.01 -1.06 24.78
CA ARG A 7 -8.87 -1.93 24.47
C ARG A 7 -8.64 -1.81 22.97
N ILE A 8 -7.49 -1.27 22.59
CA ILE A 8 -7.03 -1.24 21.20
C ILE A 8 -7.00 -2.69 20.71
N GLY A 9 -7.85 -2.99 19.73
CA GLY A 9 -7.89 -4.27 19.05
C GLY A 9 -6.73 -4.40 18.07
N THR A 10 -6.40 -5.65 17.74
CA THR A 10 -5.39 -5.99 16.74
C THR A 10 -6.02 -6.88 15.67
N TRP A 11 -5.77 -6.54 14.41
CA TRP A 11 -6.41 -7.17 13.25
C TRP A 11 -5.39 -7.47 12.15
N ALA A 12 -5.63 -8.54 11.41
CA ALA A 12 -5.04 -8.78 10.10
C ALA A 12 -6.08 -8.43 9.04
N VAL A 13 -5.69 -7.65 8.04
CA VAL A 13 -6.53 -7.20 6.94
C VAL A 13 -5.91 -7.69 5.64
N LEU A 14 -6.68 -8.47 4.88
CA LEU A 14 -6.23 -9.02 3.61
C LEU A 14 -6.31 -7.93 2.53
N LEU A 15 -5.22 -7.73 1.82
CA LEU A 15 -5.14 -6.80 0.71
C LEU A 15 -5.83 -7.43 -0.51
N PRO A 16 -6.76 -6.71 -1.19
CA PRO A 16 -7.45 -7.25 -2.34
C PRO A 16 -6.50 -7.64 -3.48
N THR A 17 -6.90 -8.62 -4.28
CA THR A 17 -6.13 -9.07 -5.45
C THR A 17 -5.80 -7.91 -6.38
N GLY A 18 -4.55 -7.85 -6.86
CA GLY A 18 -4.04 -6.79 -7.74
C GLY A 18 -3.76 -5.45 -7.03
N ARG A 19 -4.25 -5.25 -5.79
CA ARG A 19 -3.92 -4.05 -5.01
C ARG A 19 -2.47 -4.07 -4.55
N TYR A 20 -1.88 -5.25 -4.31
CA TYR A 20 -0.47 -5.35 -3.91
C TYR A 20 0.48 -4.74 -4.95
N GLU A 21 0.32 -5.09 -6.24
CA GLU A 21 1.12 -4.50 -7.32
C GLU A 21 0.90 -2.99 -7.43
N ALA A 22 -0.34 -2.53 -7.26
CA ALA A 22 -0.66 -1.11 -7.31
C ALA A 22 -0.02 -0.33 -6.15
N GLU A 23 0.04 -0.88 -4.95
CA GLU A 23 0.69 -0.26 -3.78
C GLU A 23 2.21 -0.21 -3.92
N ARG A 24 2.81 -1.17 -4.63
CA ARG A 24 4.25 -1.12 -4.97
C ARG A 24 4.55 -0.05 -6.01
N LEU A 25 3.58 0.23 -6.89
CA LEU A 25 3.74 1.18 -7.99
C LEU A 25 3.41 2.62 -7.60
N PHE A 26 2.36 2.81 -6.81
CA PHE A 26 1.83 4.11 -6.43
C PHE A 26 1.86 4.30 -4.92
N HIS A 27 2.21 5.50 -4.49
CA HIS A 27 2.21 5.86 -3.09
C HIS A 27 0.79 6.17 -2.61
N HIS A 28 0.15 5.23 -1.92
CA HIS A 28 -1.06 5.49 -1.14
C HIS A 28 -0.74 5.54 0.34
N ASP A 29 -1.40 6.45 1.06
CA ASP A 29 -1.34 6.56 2.52
C ASP A 29 -2.41 5.73 3.21
N THR A 30 -3.44 5.30 2.46
CA THR A 30 -4.63 4.64 2.98
C THR A 30 -5.04 3.44 2.14
N LEU A 31 -5.61 2.45 2.83
CA LEU A 31 -6.33 1.31 2.26
C LEU A 31 -7.81 1.45 2.57
N GLU A 32 -8.65 1.34 1.56
CA GLU A 32 -10.11 1.34 1.69
C GLU A 32 -10.66 -0.04 1.30
N LEU A 33 -11.52 -0.60 2.15
CA LEU A 33 -12.17 -1.88 1.94
C LEU A 33 -13.69 -1.73 2.07
N THR A 34 -14.38 -2.02 0.98
CA THR A 34 -15.84 -2.08 0.89
C THR A 34 -16.34 -3.50 1.08
N GLY A 35 -17.61 -3.69 1.48
CA GLY A 35 -18.21 -5.02 1.59
C GLY A 35 -17.58 -5.91 2.66
N VAL A 36 -17.04 -5.32 3.73
CA VAL A 36 -16.45 -6.08 4.84
C VAL A 36 -17.58 -6.64 5.71
N GLU A 37 -17.98 -7.87 5.43
CA GLU A 37 -18.86 -8.65 6.30
C GLU A 37 -18.02 -9.43 7.30
N ALA A 38 -17.96 -8.94 8.55
CA ALA A 38 -17.30 -9.64 9.63
C ALA A 38 -18.21 -9.67 10.86
N ASP A 39 -18.33 -10.83 11.51
CA ASP A 39 -19.03 -10.99 12.80
C ASP A 39 -18.48 -10.04 13.87
N ARG A 40 -17.23 -9.60 13.69
CA ARG A 40 -16.54 -8.66 14.55
C ARG A 40 -15.80 -7.65 13.68
N CYS A 41 -16.18 -6.39 13.78
CA CYS A 41 -15.56 -5.31 13.01
C CYS A 41 -14.46 -4.59 13.80
N PRO A 42 -13.37 -4.16 13.13
CA PRO A 42 -12.39 -3.27 13.71
C PRO A 42 -13.01 -1.93 14.10
N ALA A 43 -12.59 -1.37 15.23
CA ALA A 43 -12.99 -0.04 15.68
C ALA A 43 -11.93 1.01 15.29
N PRO A 44 -12.31 2.30 15.16
CA PRO A 44 -11.33 3.36 14.95
C PRO A 44 -10.27 3.38 16.06
N GLY A 45 -9.00 3.47 15.67
CA GLY A 45 -7.85 3.39 16.57
C GLY A 45 -7.24 2.00 16.70
N ASP A 46 -7.92 0.94 16.25
CA ASP A 46 -7.38 -0.41 16.26
C ASP A 46 -6.17 -0.55 15.35
N GLN A 47 -5.26 -1.44 15.72
CA GLN A 47 -4.02 -1.70 15.01
C GLN A 47 -4.20 -2.81 13.97
N VAL A 48 -3.54 -2.63 12.82
CA VAL A 48 -3.73 -3.50 11.65
C VAL A 48 -2.40 -3.98 11.11
N LEU A 49 -2.29 -5.29 10.87
CA LEU A 49 -1.36 -5.89 9.92
C LEU A 49 -2.07 -5.95 8.57
N VAL A 50 -1.45 -5.41 7.53
CA VAL A 50 -1.95 -5.55 6.15
C VAL A 50 -1.19 -6.70 5.52
N VAL A 51 -1.94 -7.67 5.00
CA VAL A 51 -1.42 -8.98 4.61
C VAL A 51 -1.79 -9.26 3.17
N VAL A 52 -0.90 -9.89 2.42
CA VAL A 52 -1.23 -10.54 1.14
C VAL A 52 -1.20 -12.05 1.32
N GLU A 53 -2.13 -12.74 0.66
CA GLU A 53 -2.18 -14.19 0.63
C GLU A 53 -1.61 -14.67 -0.71
N GLU A 54 -0.35 -15.12 -0.66
CA GLU A 54 0.34 -15.78 -1.78
C GLU A 54 0.41 -17.30 -1.47
N GLU A 55 1.53 -17.98 -1.74
CA GLU A 55 1.75 -19.35 -1.24
C GLU A 55 1.80 -19.42 0.30
N GLN A 56 2.27 -18.35 0.93
CA GLN A 56 2.28 -18.12 2.38
C GLN A 56 1.83 -16.68 2.66
N PRO A 57 1.16 -16.42 3.79
CA PRO A 57 0.75 -15.06 4.14
C PRO A 57 1.96 -14.17 4.42
N LEU A 58 1.98 -12.98 3.83
CA LEU A 58 3.04 -12.00 3.99
C LEU A 58 2.49 -10.68 4.55
N VAL A 59 3.12 -10.12 5.58
CA VAL A 59 2.80 -8.77 6.05
C VAL A 59 3.51 -7.75 5.18
N VAL A 60 2.75 -6.83 4.60
CA VAL A 60 3.23 -5.83 3.63
C VAL A 60 3.12 -4.40 4.17
N ALA A 61 2.34 -4.18 5.23
CA ALA A 61 2.26 -2.88 5.91
C ALA A 61 1.70 -3.01 7.34
N LEU A 62 1.94 -1.98 8.15
CA LEU A 62 1.28 -1.75 9.43
C LEU A 62 0.37 -0.54 9.28
N GLY A 63 -0.80 -0.58 9.91
CA GLY A 63 -1.75 0.52 9.87
C GLY A 63 -2.56 0.70 11.14
N ARG A 64 -3.42 1.71 11.09
CA ARG A 64 -4.49 1.93 12.07
C ARG A 64 -5.81 2.18 11.38
N VAL A 65 -6.87 1.66 11.97
CA VAL A 65 -8.24 1.94 11.52
C VAL A 65 -8.56 3.40 11.80
N THR A 66 -8.95 4.14 10.77
CA THR A 66 -9.44 5.52 10.90
C THR A 66 -10.95 5.61 10.72
N GLN A 67 -11.54 4.66 9.99
CA GLN A 67 -12.98 4.52 9.83
C GLN A 67 -13.36 3.04 9.90
N ALA A 68 -14.33 2.71 10.73
CA ALA A 68 -14.88 1.35 10.82
C ALA A 68 -15.93 1.12 9.72
N PRO A 69 -16.11 -0.14 9.26
CA PRO A 69 -17.16 -0.45 8.31
C PRO A 69 -18.53 -0.33 8.99
N GLY A 70 -19.52 0.13 8.24
CA GLY A 70 -20.87 0.37 8.77
C GLY A 70 -21.94 0.43 7.68
N GLY A 71 -23.13 -0.05 8.02
CA GLY A 71 -24.27 -0.18 7.12
C GLY A 71 -25.14 -1.37 7.53
N VAL A 72 -25.80 -1.29 8.68
CA VAL A 72 -26.77 -2.31 9.09
C VAL A 72 -28.16 -1.78 8.78
N THR A 73 -28.82 -2.38 7.79
CA THR A 73 -30.25 -2.17 7.55
C THR A 73 -31.03 -2.84 8.68
N ASP A 74 -31.93 -2.10 9.33
CA ASP A 74 -32.99 -2.72 10.13
C ASP A 74 -33.96 -3.40 9.15
N PRO A 75 -34.06 -4.74 9.13
CA PRO A 75 -34.92 -5.45 8.19
C PRO A 75 -36.42 -5.11 8.35
N ASP A 76 -36.81 -4.50 9.48
CA ASP A 76 -38.19 -4.12 9.79
C ASP A 76 -38.49 -2.61 9.57
N ASP A 77 -37.55 -1.81 9.04
CA ASP A 77 -37.78 -0.38 8.77
C ASP A 77 -38.24 -0.13 7.31
N PRO A 78 -39.55 0.11 7.06
CA PRO A 78 -40.08 0.41 5.73
C PRO A 78 -39.67 1.79 5.19
N GLN A 79 -38.95 2.62 5.96
CA GLN A 79 -38.37 3.90 5.52
C GLN A 79 -36.86 3.85 5.26
N ALA A 80 -36.18 2.71 5.42
CA ALA A 80 -34.76 2.60 5.09
C ALA A 80 -34.53 2.93 3.60
N GLY A 81 -33.87 4.05 3.32
CA GLY A 81 -33.35 4.38 1.99
C GLY A 81 -32.19 3.47 1.60
N GLU A 82 -31.59 3.68 0.42
CA GLU A 82 -30.30 3.05 0.07
C GLU A 82 -29.29 3.41 1.17
N VAL A 83 -28.86 2.42 1.95
CA VAL A 83 -27.85 2.61 2.99
C VAL A 83 -26.52 2.75 2.26
N GLU A 84 -25.89 3.93 2.36
CA GLU A 84 -24.51 4.07 1.90
C GLU A 84 -23.61 3.22 2.79
N GLU A 85 -23.14 2.09 2.26
CA GLU A 85 -22.14 1.25 2.91
C GLU A 85 -20.87 2.09 3.14
N THR A 86 -20.50 2.26 4.40
CA THR A 86 -19.26 2.95 4.76
C THR A 86 -18.09 1.96 4.74
N PRO A 87 -17.00 2.26 4.00
CA PRO A 87 -15.86 1.37 3.91
C PRO A 87 -15.03 1.38 5.21
N LEU A 88 -14.35 0.27 5.47
CA LEU A 88 -13.23 0.22 6.41
C LEU A 88 -12.04 0.98 5.82
N VAL A 89 -11.54 1.98 6.54
CA VAL A 89 -10.35 2.75 6.13
C VAL A 89 -9.22 2.50 7.10
N VAL A 90 -8.08 2.07 6.56
CA VAL A 90 -6.83 1.85 7.29
C VAL A 90 -5.78 2.84 6.80
N THR A 91 -5.27 3.69 7.68
CA THR A 91 -4.12 4.55 7.38
C THR A 91 -2.83 3.79 7.65
N TYR A 92 -1.92 3.78 6.69
CA TYR A 92 -0.62 3.16 6.85
C TYR A 92 0.24 3.95 7.83
N THR A 93 0.79 3.23 8.81
CA THR A 93 1.79 3.75 9.75
C THR A 93 3.19 3.33 9.35
N GLN A 94 3.32 2.22 8.62
CA GLN A 94 4.57 1.74 8.06
C GLN A 94 4.30 0.87 6.83
N ARG A 95 5.13 1.02 5.79
CA ARG A 95 5.01 0.31 4.51
C ARG A 95 6.22 -0.59 4.33
N ALA A 96 5.99 -1.82 3.89
CA ALA A 96 7.01 -2.85 3.66
C ALA A 96 6.66 -3.68 2.41
N PHE A 97 6.14 -3.02 1.37
CA PHE A 97 5.70 -3.69 0.15
C PHE A 97 6.86 -4.23 -0.69
N ASP A 98 8.08 -3.72 -0.49
CA ASP A 98 9.28 -4.16 -1.23
C ASP A 98 10.08 -5.24 -0.48
N GLU A 99 9.95 -5.28 0.85
CA GLU A 99 10.57 -6.30 1.72
C GLU A 99 9.52 -6.85 2.70
N PRO A 100 8.54 -7.64 2.21
CA PRO A 100 7.46 -8.14 3.04
C PRO A 100 7.93 -9.22 4.03
N VAL A 101 7.23 -9.34 5.15
CA VAL A 101 7.62 -10.24 6.25
C VAL A 101 6.74 -11.50 6.26
N PRO A 102 7.31 -12.72 6.25
CA PRO A 102 6.55 -13.96 6.35
C PRO A 102 5.72 -14.06 7.63
N ALA A 103 4.47 -14.49 7.50
CA ALA A 103 3.47 -14.45 8.57
C ALA A 103 2.74 -15.81 8.76
N ASP A 104 3.46 -16.92 8.61
CA ASP A 104 2.91 -18.30 8.64
C ASP A 104 2.08 -18.64 9.88
N GLN A 105 2.30 -17.89 10.96
CA GLN A 105 1.56 -17.97 12.22
C GLN A 105 0.13 -17.41 12.14
N LEU A 106 -0.24 -16.70 11.06
CA LEU A 106 -1.58 -16.14 10.86
C LEU A 106 -2.53 -17.17 10.27
N ALA A 107 -3.65 -17.41 10.96
CA ALA A 107 -4.78 -18.16 10.42
C ALA A 107 -5.85 -17.16 9.94
N LEU A 108 -5.77 -16.75 8.68
CA LEU A 108 -6.73 -15.83 8.07
C LEU A 108 -8.09 -16.52 7.89
N VAL A 109 -9.17 -15.85 8.30
CA VAL A 109 -10.55 -16.37 8.21
C VAL A 109 -11.43 -15.57 7.25
N GLY A 110 -10.85 -14.60 6.54
CA GLY A 110 -11.57 -13.70 5.64
C GLY A 110 -10.83 -12.38 5.42
N PRO A 111 -11.50 -11.37 4.82
CA PRO A 111 -10.89 -10.08 4.50
C PRO A 111 -10.39 -9.32 5.73
N VAL A 112 -11.01 -9.56 6.89
CA VAL A 112 -10.62 -9.01 8.18
C VAL A 112 -10.64 -10.12 9.22
N THR A 113 -9.50 -10.32 9.89
CA THR A 113 -9.30 -11.39 10.87
C THR A 113 -8.83 -10.80 12.20
N PRO A 114 -9.52 -11.03 13.33
CA PRO A 114 -9.01 -10.64 14.64
C PRO A 114 -7.77 -11.46 14.98
N ILE A 115 -6.73 -10.80 15.46
CA ILE A 115 -5.49 -11.45 15.91
C ILE A 115 -5.20 -11.05 17.35
N ASP A 116 -4.41 -11.86 18.06
CA ASP A 116 -3.98 -11.50 19.39
C ASP A 116 -2.84 -10.46 19.37
N ALA A 117 -2.72 -9.71 20.46
CA ALA A 117 -1.76 -8.61 20.53
C ALA A 117 -0.29 -9.06 20.61
N VAL A 118 -0.01 -10.32 20.99
CA VAL A 118 1.36 -10.86 21.00
C VAL A 118 1.79 -11.08 19.55
N THR A 119 0.99 -11.78 18.76
CA THR A 119 1.22 -12.02 17.34
C THR A 119 1.40 -10.71 16.57
N TYR A 120 0.54 -9.72 16.83
CA TYR A 120 0.69 -8.38 16.23
C TYR A 120 2.08 -7.77 16.53
N ARG A 121 2.49 -7.76 17.80
CA ARG A 121 3.77 -7.13 18.20
C ARG A 121 4.98 -7.85 17.61
N GLU A 122 4.95 -9.18 17.53
CA GLU A 122 6.03 -9.97 16.95
C GLU A 122 6.21 -9.67 15.46
N LEU A 123 5.13 -9.67 14.68
CA LEU A 123 5.17 -9.37 13.26
C LEU A 123 5.51 -7.90 13.00
N ALA A 124 4.94 -6.97 13.77
CA ALA A 124 5.26 -5.55 13.67
C ALA A 124 6.74 -5.26 13.99
N ALA A 125 7.31 -5.94 14.98
CA ALA A 125 8.73 -5.79 15.32
C ALA A 125 9.67 -6.27 14.21
N ARG A 126 9.25 -7.26 13.41
CA ARG A 126 10.03 -7.77 12.27
C ARG A 126 10.07 -6.80 11.09
N ILE A 127 9.05 -5.97 10.91
CA ILE A 127 9.07 -4.88 9.92
C ILE A 127 10.05 -3.77 10.34
N GLY A 128 10.36 -3.67 11.64
CA GLY A 128 11.31 -2.72 12.18
C GLY A 128 10.72 -1.31 12.34
N PRO A 129 11.51 -0.30 12.72
CA PRO A 129 11.05 1.08 12.80
C PRO A 129 10.96 1.73 11.41
N ALA A 130 10.14 2.77 11.28
CA ALA A 130 10.15 3.61 10.08
C ALA A 130 11.55 4.22 9.88
N LEU A 131 12.08 4.07 8.67
CA LEU A 131 13.38 4.64 8.30
C LEU A 131 13.29 6.17 8.21
N ASP A 132 14.40 6.83 8.51
CA ASP A 132 14.52 8.28 8.33
C ASP A 132 14.34 8.65 6.87
N ARG A 133 13.47 9.64 6.61
CA ARG A 133 13.22 10.15 5.27
C ARG A 133 14.47 10.83 4.74
N ARG A 134 14.88 10.45 3.53
CA ARG A 134 15.96 11.09 2.78
C ARG A 134 15.37 11.80 1.56
N ALA A 135 16.04 12.87 1.13
CA ALA A 135 15.68 13.57 -0.09
C ALA A 135 16.33 12.88 -1.30
N TRP A 136 15.52 12.62 -2.32
CA TRP A 136 15.90 11.95 -3.55
C TRP A 136 15.60 12.84 -4.75
N LEU A 137 16.44 12.78 -5.78
CA LEU A 137 16.14 13.31 -7.10
C LEU A 137 15.65 12.14 -7.96
N VAL A 138 14.52 12.36 -8.64
CA VAL A 138 13.90 11.37 -9.52
C VAL A 138 13.66 12.02 -10.88
N SER A 139 14.23 11.46 -11.95
CA SER A 139 14.05 11.93 -13.33
C SER A 139 13.50 10.83 -14.24
N LEU A 140 12.87 11.25 -15.33
CA LEU A 140 12.53 10.43 -16.49
C LEU A 140 13.30 11.02 -17.67
N ASP A 141 14.18 10.22 -18.27
CA ASP A 141 15.03 10.66 -19.38
C ASP A 141 14.61 9.91 -20.64
N LEU A 142 13.86 10.60 -21.51
CA LEU A 142 13.36 10.05 -22.78
C LEU A 142 14.05 10.73 -23.97
N PRO A 143 14.64 9.96 -24.91
CA PRO A 143 15.19 10.53 -26.13
C PRO A 143 14.05 10.92 -27.09
N ILE A 144 13.75 12.22 -27.18
CA ILE A 144 12.68 12.75 -28.03
C ILE A 144 13.25 13.50 -29.23
N GLU A 145 12.87 13.08 -30.43
CA GLU A 145 13.15 13.80 -31.66
C GLU A 145 11.92 14.66 -32.05
N ALA A 146 12.12 15.97 -32.24
CA ALA A 146 11.06 16.92 -32.58
C ALA A 146 11.59 18.14 -33.32
N ALA A 147 10.73 18.82 -34.09
CA ALA A 147 11.13 20.02 -34.84
C ALA A 147 11.33 21.24 -33.94
N THR A 148 10.70 21.26 -32.75
CA THR A 148 10.84 22.36 -31.78
C THR A 148 10.87 21.86 -30.33
N PRO A 149 11.46 22.63 -29.40
CA PRO A 149 11.44 22.28 -27.97
C PRO A 149 10.01 22.11 -27.41
N ALA A 150 9.05 22.94 -27.85
CA ALA A 150 7.67 22.84 -27.38
C ALA A 150 6.97 21.56 -27.87
N GLU A 151 7.34 21.08 -29.06
CA GLU A 151 6.86 19.80 -29.58
C GLU A 151 7.48 18.62 -28.83
N ALA A 152 8.78 18.67 -28.53
CA ALA A 152 9.44 17.65 -27.71
C ALA A 152 8.74 17.48 -26.36
N VAL A 153 8.34 18.58 -25.69
CA VAL A 153 7.58 18.52 -24.43
C VAL A 153 6.20 17.87 -24.61
N ARG A 154 5.51 18.13 -25.72
CA ARG A 154 4.22 17.50 -25.99
C ARG A 154 4.38 15.99 -26.21
N LEU A 155 5.37 15.57 -26.99
CA LEU A 155 5.68 14.17 -27.23
C LEU A 155 6.13 13.45 -25.96
N PHE A 156 6.95 14.10 -25.12
CA PHE A 156 7.32 13.59 -23.80
C PHE A 156 6.09 13.23 -22.98
N TRP A 157 5.13 14.15 -22.84
CA TRP A 157 3.91 13.88 -22.07
C TRP A 157 3.02 12.82 -22.72
N SER A 158 2.97 12.75 -24.05
CA SER A 158 2.30 11.66 -24.76
C SER A 158 2.91 10.30 -24.36
N TYR A 159 4.22 10.14 -24.43
CA TYR A 159 4.89 8.89 -24.05
C TYR A 159 4.73 8.54 -22.57
N VAL A 160 4.84 9.53 -21.68
CA VAL A 160 4.63 9.31 -20.23
C VAL A 160 3.22 8.78 -19.96
N MET A 161 2.21 9.30 -20.65
CA MET A 161 0.83 8.86 -20.48
C MET A 161 0.54 7.51 -21.15
N GLU A 162 1.17 7.22 -22.29
CA GLU A 162 0.96 5.99 -23.06
C GLU A 162 1.66 4.77 -22.43
N LEU A 163 2.92 4.92 -22.03
CA LEU A 163 3.77 3.83 -21.52
C LEU A 163 3.63 3.67 -19.99
N GLY A 164 3.55 4.81 -19.28
CA GLY A 164 3.36 4.83 -17.84
C GLY A 164 4.48 4.17 -17.03
N PRO A 165 4.29 4.01 -15.71
CA PRO A 165 5.34 3.58 -14.78
C PRO A 165 5.70 2.09 -14.86
N ARG A 166 4.98 1.29 -15.67
CA ARG A 166 5.32 -0.13 -15.91
C ARG A 166 6.43 -0.31 -16.94
N GLU A 167 6.55 0.64 -17.87
CA GLU A 167 7.48 0.54 -19.01
C GLU A 167 8.58 1.60 -18.95
N LEU A 168 8.36 2.72 -18.26
CA LEU A 168 9.31 3.81 -18.20
C LEU A 168 10.30 3.68 -17.03
N PRO A 169 11.62 3.65 -17.28
CA PRO A 169 12.61 3.67 -16.22
C PRO A 169 12.70 5.05 -15.58
N THR A 170 12.60 5.10 -14.27
CA THR A 170 12.91 6.29 -13.47
C THR A 170 14.34 6.23 -12.97
N PHE A 171 15.06 7.34 -13.05
CA PHE A 171 16.43 7.44 -12.55
C PHE A 171 16.42 8.12 -11.19
N VAL A 172 17.00 7.46 -10.19
CA VAL A 172 16.97 7.88 -8.79
C VAL A 172 18.40 8.14 -8.31
N SER A 173 18.61 9.27 -7.64
CA SER A 173 19.88 9.58 -6.95
C SER A 173 19.62 10.31 -5.62
N PRO A 174 20.48 10.13 -4.60
CA PRO A 174 20.39 10.94 -3.39
C PRO A 174 20.72 12.40 -3.70
N VAL A 175 20.00 13.33 -3.06
CA VAL A 175 20.37 14.76 -3.14
C VAL A 175 21.80 14.95 -2.63
N GLY A 176 22.66 15.59 -3.42
CA GLY A 176 24.08 15.79 -3.12
C GLY A 176 25.00 14.64 -3.53
N ASN A 177 24.46 13.61 -4.19
CA ASN A 177 25.23 12.55 -4.85
C ASN A 177 24.56 12.13 -6.17
N GLU A 178 24.43 13.09 -7.08
CA GLU A 178 23.74 12.94 -8.36
C GLU A 178 24.43 11.93 -9.30
N LEU A 179 25.71 11.66 -9.09
CA LEU A 179 26.48 10.68 -9.86
C LEU A 179 26.15 9.22 -9.50
N ALA A 180 25.50 8.97 -8.36
CA ALA A 180 25.03 7.64 -7.96
C ALA A 180 23.66 7.31 -8.57
N MET A 181 23.43 7.75 -9.80
CA MET A 181 22.17 7.57 -10.52
C MET A 181 21.93 6.09 -10.80
N GLN A 182 20.77 5.58 -10.36
CA GLN A 182 20.35 4.20 -10.57
C GLN A 182 18.98 4.18 -11.25
N ALA A 183 18.81 3.31 -12.25
CA ALA A 183 17.53 3.12 -12.92
C ALA A 183 16.64 2.16 -12.12
N PHE A 184 15.35 2.50 -12.06
CA PHE A 184 14.30 1.72 -11.43
C PHE A 184 13.10 1.60 -12.38
N VAL A 185 12.60 0.37 -12.55
CA VAL A 185 11.33 0.05 -13.22
C VAL A 185 10.46 -0.69 -12.21
N LEU A 186 9.20 -0.25 -12.03
CA LEU A 186 8.29 -0.83 -11.03
C LEU A 186 8.85 -0.85 -9.58
N GLY A 187 9.71 0.11 -9.24
CA GLY A 187 10.37 0.18 -7.92
C GLY A 187 11.48 -0.85 -7.72
N VAL A 188 11.85 -1.60 -8.76
CA VAL A 188 12.96 -2.56 -8.75
C VAL A 188 14.13 -1.98 -9.53
N GLU A 189 15.35 -2.16 -9.03
CA GLU A 189 16.56 -1.77 -9.74
C GLU A 189 16.61 -2.49 -11.10
N ALA A 190 16.73 -1.71 -12.17
CA ALA A 190 16.83 -2.22 -13.52
C ALA A 190 18.24 -1.98 -14.05
N ASN A 191 18.94 -3.05 -14.42
CA ASN A 191 20.17 -2.91 -15.20
C ASN A 191 19.79 -2.30 -16.56
N GLN A 192 20.57 -1.34 -17.03
CA GLN A 192 20.38 -0.70 -18.34
C GLN A 192 21.54 -1.04 -19.28
N ASP A 193 22.48 -1.89 -18.86
CA ASP A 193 23.58 -2.36 -19.70
C ASP A 193 23.07 -3.43 -20.69
N PRO A 194 23.02 -3.12 -22.00
CA PRO A 194 22.56 -4.08 -23.01
C PRO A 194 23.52 -5.27 -23.18
N GLU A 195 24.74 -5.20 -22.65
CA GLU A 195 25.74 -6.28 -22.76
C GLU A 195 25.66 -7.30 -21.61
N GLU A 196 24.86 -7.05 -20.58
CA GLU A 196 24.70 -7.95 -19.40
C GLU A 196 23.35 -8.69 -19.36
N ASP A 197 22.48 -8.52 -20.37
CA ASP A 197 21.26 -9.32 -20.56
C ASP A 197 21.63 -10.73 -21.12
N ASP A 198 22.08 -11.65 -20.25
CA ASP A 198 22.22 -13.10 -20.50
C ASP A 198 21.54 -13.95 -19.40
#